data_AF-A0A924L604-F1
#
_entry.id   AF-A0A924L604-F1
#
_cell.length_a   1.000
_cell.length_b   1.000
_cell.length_c   1.000
_cell.angle_alpha   90.00
_cell.angle_beta   90.00
_cell.angle_gamma   90.00
#
_symmetry.space_group_name_H-M   'P 1'
#
loop_
_entity.id
_entity.type
_entity.pdbx_description
1 polymer ?
#
loop_
_entity_poly.entity_id
_entity_poly.type
_entity_poly.pdbx_seq_one_letter_code
_entity_poly.pdbx_strand_id
1 'polypeptide(L)'
;MRFTETSALQCLSASIGSVGDAYDNAAAKTVFGLFKNEAAATGSPFRTGPLRQLAGVEALTMNYVHWYNNDRLHSELDYLSPEEYEQTFYALPTCSPTSDAANKKTAREPGRFMDDAPRPLARGDRRLLRRCRRERRAVRG
;
A
#
# COMPACT_ATOMS: atom_id res chain seq x y z
N MET A 1 -28.93 -4.19 7.49
CA MET A 1 -28.12 -3.13 6.86
C MET A 1 -27.30 -3.78 5.76
N ARG A 2 -27.51 -3.41 4.50
CA ARG A 2 -26.74 -3.95 3.35
C ARG A 2 -25.48 -3.12 3.15
N PHE A 3 -24.40 -3.76 2.71
CA PHE A 3 -23.10 -3.11 2.48
C PHE A 3 -23.18 -1.82 1.63
N THR A 4 -23.96 -1.83 0.55
CA THR A 4 -24.14 -0.67 -0.34
C THR A 4 -24.87 0.49 0.31
N GLU A 5 -25.80 0.22 1.24
CA GLU A 5 -26.52 1.24 1.99
C GLU A 5 -25.57 1.97 2.94
N THR A 6 -24.69 1.22 3.63
CA THR A 6 -23.72 1.81 4.56
C THR A 6 -22.68 2.67 3.86
N SER A 7 -22.17 2.24 2.70
CA SER A 7 -21.22 3.04 1.91
C SER A 7 -21.84 4.35 1.42
N ALA A 8 -23.10 4.31 0.96
CA ALA A 8 -23.81 5.51 0.53
C ALA A 8 -24.02 6.51 1.70
N LEU A 9 -24.34 6.01 2.89
CA LEU A 9 -24.47 6.83 4.10
C LEU A 9 -23.15 7.50 4.51
N GLN A 10 -22.01 6.87 4.21
CA GLN A 10 -20.68 7.42 4.48
C GLN A 10 -20.11 8.22 3.31
N CYS A 11 -20.93 8.51 2.29
CA CYS A 11 -20.51 9.19 1.05
C CYS A 11 -19.33 8.50 0.34
N LEU A 12 -19.19 7.18 0.53
CA LEU A 12 -18.18 6.36 -0.13
C LEU A 12 -18.75 5.79 -1.43
N SER A 13 -18.07 6.02 -2.55
CA SER A 13 -18.41 5.40 -3.83
C SER A 13 -17.99 3.93 -3.79
N ALA A 14 -18.96 3.01 -3.82
CA ALA A 14 -18.67 1.59 -3.87
C ALA A 14 -18.17 1.20 -5.27
N SER A 15 -16.86 1.00 -5.41
CA SER A 15 -16.27 0.38 -6.60
C SER A 15 -16.47 -1.13 -6.54
N ILE A 16 -17.67 -1.59 -6.90
CA ILE A 16 -17.95 -3.00 -7.16
C ILE A 16 -17.70 -3.23 -8.65
N GLY A 17 -16.51 -3.76 -8.99
CA GLY A 17 -16.07 -3.92 -10.39
C GLY A 17 -17.12 -4.60 -11.27
N SER A 18 -17.17 -4.21 -12.54
CA SER A 18 -17.93 -4.97 -13.55
C SER A 18 -17.39 -6.39 -13.66
N VAL A 19 -18.22 -7.36 -14.07
CA VAL A 19 -17.77 -8.75 -14.27
C VAL A 19 -16.54 -8.77 -15.18
N GLY A 20 -15.41 -9.25 -14.65
CA GLY A 20 -14.14 -9.35 -15.39
C GLY A 20 -13.11 -8.25 -15.10
N ASP A 21 -13.44 -7.22 -14.31
CA ASP A 21 -12.48 -6.24 -13.81
C ASP A 21 -12.10 -6.58 -12.35
N ALA A 22 -10.90 -7.13 -12.14
CA ALA A 22 -10.47 -7.71 -10.87
C ALA A 22 -9.13 -7.13 -10.36
N TYR A 23 -8.77 -5.91 -10.78
CA TYR A 23 -7.48 -5.30 -10.43
C TYR A 23 -7.27 -5.16 -8.92
N ASP A 24 -8.28 -4.67 -8.20
CA ASP A 24 -8.27 -4.51 -6.75
C ASP A 24 -8.19 -5.88 -6.03
N ASN A 25 -8.93 -6.87 -6.50
CA ASN A 25 -8.94 -8.23 -5.99
C ASN A 25 -7.58 -8.93 -6.19
N ALA A 26 -6.94 -8.74 -7.35
CA ALA A 26 -5.63 -9.31 -7.62
C ALA A 26 -4.56 -8.78 -6.66
N ALA A 27 -4.56 -7.46 -6.41
CA ALA A 27 -3.67 -6.83 -5.44
C ALA A 27 -3.96 -7.35 -4.02
N ALA A 28 -5.22 -7.37 -3.60
CA ALA A 28 -5.62 -7.88 -2.29
C ALA A 28 -5.22 -9.36 -2.09
N LYS A 29 -5.44 -10.22 -3.10
CA LYS A 29 -5.04 -11.63 -3.07
C LYS A 29 -3.53 -11.80 -2.89
N THR A 30 -2.74 -10.97 -3.57
CA THR A 30 -1.28 -10.99 -3.45
C THR A 30 -0.85 -10.64 -2.02
N VAL A 31 -1.41 -9.57 -1.43
CA VAL A 31 -1.12 -9.17 -0.06
C VAL A 31 -1.52 -10.26 0.94
N PHE A 32 -2.69 -10.88 0.77
CA PHE A 32 -3.10 -12.00 1.62
C PHE A 32 -2.24 -13.26 1.43
N GLY A 33 -1.73 -13.51 0.23
CA GLY A 33 -0.75 -14.57 -0.02
C GLY A 33 0.56 -14.33 0.75
N LEU A 34 1.07 -13.09 0.71
CA LEU A 34 2.24 -12.68 1.48
C LEU A 34 2.01 -12.84 2.98
N PHE A 35 0.88 -12.37 3.50
CA PHE A 35 0.52 -12.50 4.92
C PHE A 35 0.58 -13.97 5.38
N LYS A 36 0.00 -14.89 4.60
CA LYS A 36 0.00 -16.31 4.96
C LYS A 36 1.41 -16.90 4.99
N ASN A 37 2.27 -16.48 4.06
CA ASN A 37 3.63 -16.98 3.94
C ASN A 37 4.59 -16.38 4.96
N GLU A 38 4.48 -15.08 5.24
CA GLU A 38 5.42 -14.36 6.09
C GLU A 38 4.98 -14.32 7.55
N ALA A 39 3.67 -14.21 7.80
CA ALA A 39 3.11 -14.09 9.16
C ALA A 39 2.65 -15.45 9.69
N ALA A 40 1.77 -16.14 8.96
CA ALA A 40 1.07 -17.32 9.47
C ALA A 40 1.85 -18.64 9.31
N ALA A 41 2.85 -18.68 8.44
CA ALA A 41 3.64 -19.88 8.17
C ALA A 41 4.34 -20.39 9.44
N THR A 42 4.54 -21.71 9.50
CA THR A 42 5.27 -22.34 10.61
C THR A 42 6.73 -21.86 10.60
N GLY A 43 7.22 -21.37 11.74
CA GLY A 43 8.57 -20.81 11.85
C GLY A 43 8.67 -19.31 11.53
N SER A 44 7.56 -18.65 11.22
CA SER A 44 7.50 -17.19 11.11
C SER A 44 7.91 -16.51 12.42
N PRO A 45 8.64 -15.38 12.37
CA PRO A 45 9.00 -14.60 13.56
C PRO A 45 7.78 -13.97 14.25
N PHE A 46 6.66 -13.83 13.54
CA PHE A 46 5.41 -13.29 14.09
C PHE A 46 4.56 -14.37 14.79
N ARG A 47 4.94 -15.64 14.65
CA ARG A 47 4.17 -16.78 15.15
C ARG A 47 4.89 -17.43 16.33
N THR A 48 4.33 -17.26 17.52
CA THR A 48 4.88 -17.79 18.78
C THR A 48 4.45 -19.23 19.09
N GLY A 49 3.54 -19.82 18.30
CA GLY A 49 3.06 -21.18 18.51
C GLY A 49 1.93 -21.58 17.55
N PRO A 50 1.21 -22.69 17.82
CA PRO A 50 0.02 -23.07 17.05
C PRO A 50 -1.09 -22.02 17.15
N LEU A 51 -1.67 -21.62 16.00
CA LEU A 51 -2.78 -20.66 15.95
C LEU A 51 -4.11 -21.36 16.28
N ARG A 52 -4.35 -21.62 17.57
CA ARG A 52 -5.55 -22.30 18.08
C ARG A 52 -6.58 -21.36 18.74
N GLN A 53 -6.14 -20.17 19.13
CA GLN A 53 -6.95 -19.18 19.83
C GLN A 53 -6.99 -17.88 19.04
N LEU A 54 -8.13 -17.18 19.13
CA LEU A 54 -8.34 -15.89 18.46
C LEU A 54 -7.28 -14.86 18.85
N ALA A 55 -7.00 -14.71 20.16
CA ALA A 55 -6.01 -13.76 20.67
C ALA A 55 -4.62 -13.93 20.04
N GLY A 56 -4.21 -15.19 19.75
CA GLY A 56 -2.94 -15.46 19.08
C GLY A 56 -2.92 -15.00 17.62
N VAL A 57 -4.05 -15.13 16.91
CA VAL A 57 -4.20 -14.65 15.53
C VAL A 57 -4.26 -13.13 15.49
N GLU A 58 -4.96 -12.50 16.44
CA GLU A 58 -5.05 -11.05 16.54
C GLU A 58 -3.67 -10.42 16.81
N ALA A 59 -2.94 -10.92 17.81
CA ALA A 59 -1.60 -10.45 18.12
C ALA A 59 -0.63 -10.63 16.93
N LEU A 60 -0.69 -11.79 16.27
CA LEU A 60 0.11 -12.05 15.05
C LEU A 60 -0.23 -11.05 13.94
N THR A 61 -1.52 -10.82 13.69
CA THR A 61 -1.98 -9.92 12.63
C THR A 61 -1.55 -8.49 12.92
N MET A 62 -1.73 -8.01 14.15
CA MET A 62 -1.38 -6.66 14.56
C MET A 62 0.13 -6.41 14.48
N ASN A 63 0.95 -7.36 14.94
CA ASN A 63 2.40 -7.28 14.83
C ASN A 63 2.87 -7.28 13.37
N TYR A 64 2.28 -8.13 12.53
CA TYR A 64 2.61 -8.18 11.11
C TYR A 64 2.22 -6.88 10.39
N VAL A 65 1.01 -6.35 10.61
CA VAL A 65 0.54 -5.12 9.98
C VAL A 65 1.41 -3.93 10.41
N HIS A 66 1.75 -3.84 11.69
CA HIS A 66 2.68 -2.81 12.17
C HIS A 66 4.02 -2.88 11.44
N TRP A 67 4.64 -4.06 11.39
CA TRP A 67 5.90 -4.25 10.67
C TRP A 67 5.76 -3.97 9.17
N TYR A 68 4.68 -4.42 8.52
CA TYR A 68 4.46 -4.22 7.10
C TYR A 68 4.41 -2.74 6.73
N ASN A 69 3.73 -1.92 7.53
CA ASN A 69 3.56 -0.50 7.23
C ASN A 69 4.79 0.34 7.63
N ASN A 70 5.41 0.02 8.78
CA ASN A 70 6.44 0.89 9.37
C ASN A 70 7.87 0.44 9.05
N ASP A 71 8.11 -0.87 8.97
CA ASP A 71 9.46 -1.44 8.95
C ASP A 71 9.79 -2.22 7.66
N ARG A 72 8.78 -2.67 6.89
CA ARG A 72 9.01 -3.39 5.63
C ARG A 72 9.56 -2.45 4.58
N LEU A 73 10.64 -2.85 3.92
CA LEU A 73 11.22 -2.09 2.82
C LEU A 73 10.75 -2.66 1.49
N HIS A 74 10.19 -1.82 0.62
CA HIS A 74 9.70 -2.25 -0.68
C HIS A 74 10.59 -1.71 -1.81
N SER A 75 11.12 -2.58 -2.67
CA SER A 75 12.02 -2.17 -3.77
C SER A 75 11.35 -1.24 -4.77
N GLU A 76 10.06 -1.44 -5.03
CA GLU A 76 9.28 -0.57 -5.91
C GLU A 76 9.03 0.82 -5.31
N LEU A 77 9.07 0.95 -3.98
CA LEU A 77 8.95 2.22 -3.27
C LEU A 77 10.33 2.83 -3.00
N ASP A 78 11.31 2.61 -3.88
CA ASP A 78 12.71 3.05 -3.71
C ASP A 78 13.39 2.54 -2.43
N TYR A 79 12.94 1.40 -1.90
CA TYR A 79 13.22 1.00 -0.53
C TYR A 79 12.81 2.13 0.41
N LEU A 80 11.51 2.39 0.50
CA LEU A 80 10.84 3.10 1.58
C LEU A 80 9.88 2.12 2.28
N SER A 81 9.47 2.44 3.51
CA SER A 81 8.30 1.76 4.09
C SER A 81 7.02 2.31 3.48
N PRO A 82 5.92 1.53 3.46
CA PRO A 82 4.63 2.02 2.97
C PRO A 82 4.20 3.33 3.64
N GLU A 83 4.37 3.43 4.97
CA GLU A 83 4.05 4.64 5.73
C GLU A 83 4.91 5.84 5.28
N GLU A 84 6.23 5.67 5.15
CA GLU A 84 7.12 6.74 4.67
C GLU A 84 6.70 7.20 3.26
N TYR A 85 6.35 6.25 2.39
CA TYR A 85 5.91 6.56 1.03
C TYR A 85 4.60 7.35 1.01
N GLU A 86 3.59 6.93 1.78
CA GLU A 86 2.31 7.63 1.88
C GLU A 86 2.46 9.04 2.45
N GLN A 87 3.24 9.21 3.51
CA GLN A 87 3.53 10.53 4.07
C GLN A 87 4.14 11.46 3.02
N THR A 88 5.07 10.94 2.22
CA THR A 88 5.68 11.72 1.14
C THR A 88 4.67 12.05 0.05
N PHE A 89 3.82 11.09 -0.33
CA PHE A 89 2.79 11.26 -1.36
C PHE A 89 1.77 12.36 -0.99
N TYR A 90 1.28 12.37 0.25
CA TYR A 90 0.33 13.38 0.71
C TYR A 90 0.96 14.73 1.07
N ALA A 91 2.26 14.77 1.37
CA ALA A 91 2.99 16.02 1.60
C ALA A 91 3.28 16.77 0.29
N LEU A 92 3.23 16.10 -0.87
CA LEU A 92 3.32 16.78 -2.15
C LEU A 92 2.08 17.66 -2.34
N PRO A 93 2.23 18.93 -2.77
CA PRO A 93 1.09 19.74 -3.16
C PRO A 93 0.43 19.04 -4.34
N THR A 94 -0.69 18.36 -4.07
CA THR A 94 -1.60 17.92 -5.11
C THR A 94 -2.07 19.20 -5.79
N CYS A 95 -1.65 19.41 -7.03
CA CYS A 95 -2.33 20.40 -7.86
C CYS A 95 -3.78 19.92 -7.92
N SER A 96 -4.66 20.63 -7.25
CA SER A 96 -6.09 20.36 -7.30
C SER A 96 -6.49 20.31 -8.77
N PRO A 97 -7.18 19.27 -9.24
CA PRO A 97 -7.75 19.32 -10.57
C PRO A 97 -8.77 20.47 -10.53
N THR A 98 -8.39 21.63 -11.07
CA THR A 98 -9.34 22.68 -11.39
C THR A 98 -10.43 22.04 -12.23
N SER A 99 -11.67 22.16 -11.77
CA SER A 99 -12.91 21.56 -12.29
C SER A 99 -13.25 21.89 -13.75
N ASP A 100 -12.32 22.46 -14.52
CA ASP A 100 -12.51 22.92 -15.89
C ASP A 100 -12.13 21.88 -16.96
N ALA A 101 -11.60 20.71 -16.58
CA ALA A 101 -11.28 19.62 -17.51
C ALA A 101 -12.50 18.76 -17.92
N ALA A 102 -13.71 19.07 -17.45
CA ALA A 102 -14.90 18.26 -17.71
C ALA A 102 -15.54 18.47 -19.10
N ASN A 103 -15.01 19.35 -19.96
CA ASN A 103 -15.60 19.55 -21.29
C ASN A 103 -14.57 19.74 -22.41
N LYS A 104 -13.99 18.63 -22.88
CA LYS A 104 -13.58 18.54 -24.29
C LYS A 104 -13.70 17.11 -24.79
N LYS A 105 -14.78 16.85 -25.52
CA LYS A 105 -14.89 15.71 -26.43
C LYS A 105 -13.80 15.86 -27.49
N THR A 106 -12.78 15.00 -27.44
CA THR A 106 -11.95 14.70 -28.61
C THR A 106 -11.35 13.31 -28.43
N ALA A 107 -11.48 12.51 -29.48
CA ALA A 107 -11.19 11.08 -29.54
C ALA A 107 -9.83 10.70 -28.94
N ARG A 108 -9.81 9.63 -28.15
CA ARG A 108 -8.59 9.06 -27.55
C ARG A 108 -8.06 7.94 -28.47
N GLU A 109 -6.87 8.13 -29.03
CA GLU A 109 -6.13 7.04 -29.67
C GLU A 109 -5.73 5.97 -28.64
N PRO A 110 -5.71 4.68 -29.03
CA PRO A 110 -5.34 3.60 -28.14
C PRO A 110 -3.81 3.50 -28.10
N GLY A 111 -3.17 3.90 -26.99
CA GLY A 111 -1.73 3.67 -26.87
C GLY A 111 -0.91 4.42 -25.82
N ARG A 112 -1.48 5.31 -25.00
CA ARG A 112 -0.72 5.96 -23.90
C ARG A 112 -1.48 5.86 -22.58
N PHE A 113 -1.00 4.98 -21.70
CA PHE A 113 -1.53 4.75 -20.35
C PHE A 113 -0.42 5.05 -19.33
N MET A 114 -0.75 5.93 -18.37
CA MET A 114 -0.03 6.32 -17.15
C MET A 114 1.38 6.94 -17.28
N ASP A 115 1.43 8.28 -17.29
CA ASP A 115 2.61 9.10 -16.98
C ASP A 115 2.34 9.98 -15.73
N ASP A 116 1.50 9.53 -14.78
CA ASP A 116 1.36 10.15 -13.45
C ASP A 116 2.14 9.36 -12.40
N ALA A 117 3.35 8.92 -12.75
CA ALA A 117 4.29 8.44 -11.75
C ALA A 117 4.80 9.66 -10.95
N PRO A 118 4.76 9.64 -9.61
CA PRO A 118 5.40 10.69 -8.82
C PRO A 118 6.87 10.78 -9.21
N ARG A 119 7.35 12.01 -9.40
CA ARG A 119 8.75 12.26 -9.79
C ARG A 119 9.68 11.51 -8.83
N PRO A 120 10.66 10.75 -9.34
CA PRO A 120 11.59 10.02 -8.49
C PRO A 120 12.26 11.00 -7.52
N LEU A 121 12.34 10.62 -6.24
CA LEU A 121 13.09 11.37 -5.23
C LEU A 121 14.46 11.74 -5.78
N ALA A 122 14.88 12.99 -5.56
CA ALA A 122 16.12 13.50 -6.10
C ALA A 122 17.29 12.58 -5.74
N ARG A 123 18.27 12.42 -6.65
CA ARG A 123 19.42 11.50 -6.48
C ARG A 123 20.18 11.69 -5.16
N GLY A 124 20.11 12.88 -4.54
CA GLY A 124 20.68 13.20 -3.23
C GLY A 124 19.93 12.54 -2.07
N ASP A 125 18.60 12.60 -2.08
CA ASP A 125 17.74 12.03 -1.02
C ASP A 125 17.85 10.51 -0.95
N ARG A 126 18.00 9.87 -2.11
CA ARG A 126 18.20 8.42 -2.22
C ARG A 126 19.51 7.92 -1.57
N ARG A 127 20.57 8.74 -1.53
CA ARG A 127 21.84 8.37 -0.84
C ARG A 127 21.74 8.55 0.67
N LEU A 128 21.09 9.63 1.11
CA LEU A 128 20.85 9.92 2.53
C LEU A 128 19.93 8.88 3.17
N LEU A 129 18.84 8.49 2.51
CA LEU A 129 17.95 7.43 2.98
C LEU A 129 18.65 6.07 3.09
N ARG A 130 19.51 5.73 2.11
CA ARG A 130 20.32 4.49 2.15
C ARG A 130 21.35 4.50 3.29
N ARG A 131 21.94 5.66 3.60
CA ARG A 131 22.90 5.84 4.71
C ARG A 131 22.19 5.74 6.06
N CYS A 132 21.09 6.48 6.23
CA CYS A 132 20.28 6.46 7.46
C CYS A 132 19.73 5.05 7.74
N ARG A 133 19.36 4.29 6.70
CA ARG A 133 18.92 2.88 6.85
C ARG A 133 20.04 1.91 7.22
N ARG A 134 21.24 2.08 6.67
CA ARG A 134 22.43 1.32 7.13
C ARG A 134 22.72 1.57 8.60
N GLU A 135 22.60 2.82 9.03
CA GLU A 135 22.81 3.23 10.42
C GLU A 135 21.72 2.66 11.35
N ARG A 136 20.44 2.71 10.98
CA ARG A 136 19.35 2.08 11.77
C ARG A 136 19.48 0.57 11.89
N ARG A 137 19.99 -0.11 10.85
CA ARG A 137 20.25 -1.55 10.87
C ARG A 137 21.44 -1.93 11.75
N ALA A 138 22.41 -1.03 11.92
CA ALA A 138 23.58 -1.23 12.78
C ALA A 138 23.30 -0.96 14.27
N VAL A 139 22.32 -0.11 14.59
CA VAL A 139 21.95 0.24 15.99
C VAL A 139 21.05 -0.82 16.66
N ARG A 140 20.45 -1.73 15.88
CA ARG A 140 19.55 -2.78 16.39
C ARG A 140 20.15 -4.20 16.34
N GLY A 141 21.45 -4.31 16.03
CA GLY A 141 22.21 -5.55 15.98
C GLY A 141 22.96 -5.83 17.27
#